data_AF-D8FD95-F1
#
_entry.id   AF-D8FD95-F1
#
_cell.length_a   1.000
_cell.length_b   1.000
_cell.length_c   1.000
_cell.angle_alpha   90.00
_cell.angle_beta   90.00
_cell.angle_gamma   90.00
#
_symmetry.space_group_name_H-M   'P 1'
#
loop_
_entity.id
_entity.type
_entity.pdbx_description
1 polymer ?
#
loop_
_entity_poly.entity_id
_entity_poly.type
_entity_poly.pdbx_seq_one_letter_code
_entity_poly.pdbx_strand_id
1 'polypeptide(L)'
;MTYTEVDRVEGKAGDFRITLIKKPRYIIEEKCTGCTTCVEYCPVEYPDPFNQGISKNKATHVYFSQAIPLVAYIDESCIYLKEKKCLICESVCQADAIDLHQKPEKVEIKVGAILLSSGIEPFDPKVRPEYRYGEFQNVVTSMDYERLLCATGPYGGEILRTSDLKHPHKSLISCVGS
;
A
#
# COMPACT_ATOMS: atom_id res chain seq x y z
N MET A 1 -16.17 4.78 0.71
CA MET A 1 -15.78 3.69 -0.21
C MET A 1 -14.25 3.67 -0.26
N THR A 2 -13.61 2.59 0.20
CA THR A 2 -12.14 2.47 0.14
C THR A 2 -11.74 1.73 -1.14
N TYR A 3 -10.47 1.82 -1.53
CA TYR A 3 -9.95 1.14 -2.74
C TYR A 3 -10.76 1.47 -4.01
N THR A 4 -11.15 2.75 -4.12
CA THR A 4 -12.01 3.29 -5.17
C THR A 4 -11.38 4.58 -5.69
N GLU A 5 -11.40 4.80 -6.99
CA GLU A 5 -10.88 6.00 -7.64
C GLU A 5 -11.96 6.72 -8.46
N VAL A 6 -11.76 8.02 -8.70
CA VAL A 6 -12.66 8.81 -9.56
C VAL A 6 -12.25 8.59 -11.01
N ASP A 7 -13.19 8.12 -11.83
CA ASP A 7 -13.00 7.93 -13.28
C ASP A 7 -13.47 9.16 -14.06
N ARG A 8 -14.62 9.72 -13.68
CA ARG A 8 -15.22 10.85 -14.41
C ARG A 8 -16.04 11.74 -13.49
N VAL A 9 -15.99 13.05 -13.75
CA VAL A 9 -16.84 14.06 -13.14
C VAL A 9 -17.53 14.84 -14.23
N GLU A 10 -18.87 14.89 -14.18
CA GLU A 10 -19.71 15.62 -15.12
C GLU A 10 -20.69 16.51 -14.36
N GLY A 11 -21.19 17.57 -15.00
CA GLY A 11 -22.15 18.50 -14.41
C GLY A 11 -21.52 19.80 -13.92
N LYS A 12 -22.16 20.44 -12.92
CA LYS A 12 -21.79 21.77 -12.41
C LYS A 12 -22.04 21.87 -10.91
N ALA A 13 -21.58 22.95 -10.29
CA ALA A 13 -21.81 23.21 -8.87
C ALA A 13 -23.30 23.08 -8.51
N GLY A 14 -23.60 22.27 -7.49
CA GLY A 14 -24.94 21.92 -7.06
C GLY A 14 -25.53 20.66 -7.71
N ASP A 15 -24.96 20.16 -8.82
CA ASP A 15 -25.45 18.99 -9.56
C ASP A 15 -24.30 18.30 -10.33
N PHE A 16 -23.46 17.56 -9.59
CA PHE A 16 -22.41 16.72 -10.16
C PHE A 16 -22.84 15.26 -10.22
N ARG A 17 -22.48 14.62 -11.34
CA ARG A 17 -22.53 13.17 -11.54
C ARG A 17 -21.10 12.65 -11.57
N ILE A 18 -20.75 11.79 -10.62
CA ILE A 18 -19.40 11.24 -10.48
C ILE A 18 -19.45 9.75 -10.74
N THR A 19 -18.60 9.29 -11.66
CA THR A 19 -18.33 7.87 -11.91
C THR A 19 -17.09 7.47 -11.12
N LEU A 20 -17.25 6.46 -10.28
CA LEU A 20 -16.21 5.87 -9.46
C LEU A 20 -15.90 4.46 -9.97
N ILE A 21 -14.63 4.07 -9.94
CA ILE A 21 -14.19 2.69 -10.17
C ILE A 21 -13.74 2.11 -8.84
N LYS A 22 -14.50 1.15 -8.32
CA LYS A 22 -14.08 0.34 -7.17
C LYS A 22 -13.20 -0.80 -7.70
N LYS A 23 -11.94 -0.81 -7.28
CA LYS A 23 -10.97 -1.83 -7.70
C LYS A 23 -11.31 -3.17 -7.02
N PRO A 24 -11.11 -4.31 -7.71
CA PRO A 24 -11.32 -5.61 -7.10
C PRO A 24 -10.26 -5.83 -6.03
N ARG A 25 -10.69 -6.05 -4.77
CA ARG A 25 -9.78 -6.50 -3.71
C ARG A 25 -9.40 -7.97 -3.89
N TYR A 26 -10.20 -8.69 -4.69
CA TYR A 26 -10.23 -10.14 -4.77
C TYR A 26 -10.56 -10.81 -3.44
N ILE A 27 -11.22 -10.05 -2.56
CA ILE A 27 -11.64 -10.40 -1.21
C ILE A 27 -13.07 -9.88 -1.04
N ILE A 28 -13.97 -10.73 -0.57
CA ILE A 28 -15.34 -10.41 -0.19
C ILE A 28 -15.27 -9.73 1.18
N GLU A 29 -15.47 -8.41 1.19
CA GLU A 29 -15.23 -7.56 2.37
C GLU A 29 -16.09 -7.98 3.57
N GLU A 30 -17.33 -8.43 3.33
CA GLU A 30 -18.29 -8.81 4.37
C GLU A 30 -17.93 -10.14 5.06
N LYS A 31 -17.11 -10.96 4.42
CA LYS A 31 -16.66 -12.25 4.95
C LYS A 31 -15.26 -12.19 5.57
N CYS A 32 -14.43 -11.24 5.13
CA CYS A 32 -13.05 -11.16 5.57
C CYS A 32 -12.96 -10.77 7.05
N THR A 33 -12.26 -11.60 7.84
CA THR A 33 -12.06 -11.36 9.27
C THR A 33 -10.76 -10.60 9.58
N GLY A 34 -9.91 -10.38 8.57
CA GLY A 34 -8.60 -9.76 8.77
C GLY A 34 -7.59 -10.63 9.52
N CYS A 35 -7.79 -11.96 9.61
CA CYS A 35 -6.93 -12.87 10.38
C CYS A 35 -5.51 -13.08 9.82
N THR A 36 -5.24 -12.61 8.60
CA THR A 36 -3.94 -12.67 7.91
C THR A 36 -3.37 -14.07 7.60
N THR A 37 -4.10 -15.17 7.82
CA THR A 37 -3.63 -16.53 7.44
C THR A 37 -3.26 -16.63 5.96
N CYS A 38 -4.02 -16.00 5.05
CA CYS A 38 -3.69 -15.99 3.62
C CYS A 38 -2.33 -15.34 3.32
N VAL A 39 -1.91 -14.37 4.15
CA VAL A 39 -0.63 -13.64 4.03
C VAL A 39 0.53 -14.58 4.35
N GLU A 40 0.42 -15.34 5.44
CA GLU A 40 1.46 -16.29 5.89
C GLU A 40 1.79 -17.34 4.83
N TYR A 41 0.77 -17.87 4.17
CA TYR A 41 0.92 -18.95 3.18
C TYR A 41 1.22 -18.44 1.76
N CYS A 42 1.20 -17.12 1.53
CA CYS A 42 1.47 -16.58 0.20
C CYS A 42 2.95 -16.74 -0.17
N PRO A 43 3.28 -17.42 -1.28
CA PRO A 43 4.67 -17.64 -1.67
C PRO A 43 5.33 -16.41 -2.32
N VAL A 44 4.53 -15.42 -2.74
CA VAL A 44 5.04 -14.22 -3.42
C VAL A 44 5.61 -13.26 -2.41
N GLU A 45 6.79 -12.72 -2.70
CA GLU A 45 7.36 -11.57 -2.01
C GLU A 45 7.62 -10.45 -2.99
N TYR A 46 7.28 -9.22 -2.62
CA TYR A 46 7.58 -8.03 -3.41
C TYR A 46 7.91 -6.84 -2.49
N PRO A 47 8.60 -5.79 -2.96
CA PRO A 47 8.92 -4.63 -2.14
C PRO A 47 7.64 -3.96 -1.59
N ASP A 48 7.58 -3.73 -0.28
CA ASP A 48 6.40 -3.19 0.38
C ASP A 48 6.28 -1.67 0.17
N PRO A 49 5.31 -1.18 -0.63
CA PRO A 49 5.20 0.25 -0.91
C PRO A 49 4.90 1.09 0.33
N PHE A 50 4.14 0.54 1.30
CA PHE A 50 3.82 1.24 2.54
C PHE A 50 5.07 1.51 3.38
N ASN A 51 5.99 0.55 3.39
CA ASN A 51 7.30 0.64 4.05
C ASN A 51 8.42 1.14 3.13
N GLN A 52 8.08 1.92 2.09
CA GLN A 52 9.04 2.54 1.15
C GLN A 52 9.99 1.53 0.46
N GLY A 53 9.57 0.27 0.33
CA GLY A 53 10.38 -0.80 -0.25
C GLY A 53 11.50 -1.33 0.65
N ILE A 54 11.57 -0.88 1.91
CA ILE A 54 12.58 -1.33 2.90
C ILE A 54 12.30 -2.77 3.33
N SER A 55 11.03 -3.10 3.57
CA SER A 55 10.58 -4.46 3.85
C SER A 55 9.94 -5.09 2.60
N LYS A 56 9.67 -6.39 2.71
CA LYS A 56 8.90 -7.13 1.72
C LYS A 56 7.46 -7.29 2.19
N ASN A 57 6.55 -7.35 1.25
CA ASN A 57 5.15 -7.69 1.44
C ASN A 57 4.80 -8.97 0.68
N LYS A 58 3.62 -9.51 0.95
CA LYS A 58 3.06 -10.69 0.28
C LYS A 58 1.98 -10.25 -0.71
N ALA A 59 1.74 -11.03 -1.77
CA ALA A 59 0.73 -10.63 -2.76
C ALA A 59 -0.67 -10.47 -2.13
N THR A 60 -1.04 -11.30 -1.15
CA THR A 60 -2.21 -11.02 -0.30
C THR A 60 -1.75 -10.46 1.05
N HIS A 61 -2.29 -9.31 1.45
CA HIS A 61 -1.93 -8.63 2.70
C HIS A 61 -2.98 -7.58 3.09
N VAL A 62 -2.86 -7.07 4.31
CA VAL A 62 -3.54 -5.84 4.75
C VAL A 62 -2.59 -4.66 4.56
N TYR A 63 -3.11 -3.49 4.15
CA TYR A 63 -2.26 -2.33 3.81
C TYR A 63 -1.31 -1.92 4.94
N PHE A 64 -1.81 -1.95 6.18
CA PHE A 64 -1.02 -1.87 7.42
C PHE A 64 -1.84 -2.47 8.57
N SER A 65 -1.19 -2.71 9.70
CA SER A 65 -1.76 -3.42 10.87
C SER A 65 -3.03 -2.79 11.46
N GLN A 66 -3.26 -1.49 11.27
CA GLN A 66 -4.42 -0.77 11.79
C GLN A 66 -5.30 -0.20 10.66
N ALA A 67 -5.24 -0.80 9.47
CA ALA A 67 -6.04 -0.38 8.32
C ALA A 67 -7.55 -0.42 8.62
N ILE A 68 -8.28 0.57 8.10
CA ILE A 68 -9.74 0.64 8.19
C ILE A 68 -10.31 0.72 6.76
N PRO A 69 -11.14 -0.25 6.33
CA PRO A 69 -11.48 -1.48 7.03
C PRO A 69 -10.28 -2.43 7.14
N LEU A 70 -10.26 -3.29 8.18
CA LEU A 70 -9.23 -4.31 8.37
C LEU A 70 -9.50 -5.52 7.46
N VAL A 71 -9.41 -5.27 6.16
CA VAL A 71 -9.71 -6.24 5.10
C VAL A 71 -8.48 -6.40 4.23
N ALA A 72 -8.09 -7.65 4.00
CA ALA A 72 -7.01 -7.97 3.09
C ALA A 72 -7.35 -7.57 1.64
N TYR A 73 -6.33 -7.43 0.82
CA TYR A 73 -6.48 -7.36 -0.63
C TYR A 73 -5.40 -8.19 -1.31
N ILE A 74 -5.55 -8.43 -2.61
CA ILE A 74 -4.58 -9.15 -3.42
C ILE A 74 -3.98 -8.19 -4.45
N ASP A 75 -2.68 -7.95 -4.33
CA ASP A 75 -1.86 -7.14 -5.21
C ASP A 75 -1.66 -7.80 -6.58
N GLU A 76 -1.44 -6.97 -7.61
CA GLU A 76 -1.18 -7.40 -8.98
C GLU A 76 0.04 -8.31 -9.11
N SER A 77 0.97 -8.29 -8.14
CA SER A 77 2.09 -9.22 -8.04
C SER A 77 1.68 -10.68 -7.86
N CYS A 78 0.41 -10.97 -7.57
CA CYS A 78 -0.12 -12.31 -7.41
C CYS A 78 0.07 -13.21 -8.65
N ILE A 79 0.61 -14.42 -8.43
CA ILE A 79 0.83 -15.43 -9.46
C ILE A 79 -0.50 -15.86 -10.12
N TYR A 80 -1.61 -15.89 -9.39
CA TYR A 80 -2.90 -16.20 -10.00
C TYR A 80 -3.37 -15.11 -10.96
N LEU A 81 -3.22 -13.84 -10.59
CA LEU A 81 -3.66 -12.74 -11.43
C LEU A 81 -2.85 -12.69 -12.73
N LYS A 82 -1.55 -13.00 -12.66
CA LYS A 82 -0.63 -13.06 -13.81
C LYS A 82 -0.75 -14.32 -14.65
N GLU A 83 -0.76 -15.49 -14.02
CA GLU A 83 -0.56 -16.79 -14.69
C GLU A 83 -1.66 -17.82 -14.42
N LYS A 84 -2.61 -17.54 -13.54
CA LYS A 84 -3.72 -18.45 -13.16
C LYS A 84 -3.28 -19.79 -12.52
N LYS A 85 -2.12 -19.82 -11.83
CA LYS A 85 -1.53 -21.07 -11.29
C LYS A 85 -1.63 -21.27 -9.77
N CYS A 86 -1.79 -20.22 -8.97
CA CYS A 86 -1.70 -20.32 -7.49
C CYS A 86 -3.06 -20.12 -6.83
N LEU A 87 -3.51 -21.06 -5.99
CA LEU A 87 -4.78 -20.99 -5.25
C LEU A 87 -4.61 -21.25 -3.75
N ILE A 88 -3.38 -21.10 -3.23
CA ILE A 88 -3.04 -21.44 -1.84
C ILE A 88 -3.83 -20.56 -0.87
N CYS A 89 -3.88 -19.25 -1.10
CA CYS A 89 -4.59 -18.31 -0.24
C CYS A 89 -6.08 -18.66 -0.12
N GLU A 90 -6.72 -19.01 -1.24
CA GLU A 90 -8.12 -19.45 -1.28
C GLU A 90 -8.32 -20.72 -0.45
N SER A 91 -7.43 -21.70 -0.60
CA SER A 91 -7.50 -22.99 0.11
C SER A 91 -7.34 -22.88 1.63
N VAL A 92 -6.64 -21.86 2.13
CA VAL A 92 -6.42 -21.66 3.58
C VAL A 92 -7.41 -20.68 4.22
N CYS A 93 -8.27 -20.03 3.44
CA CYS A 93 -9.20 -19.03 3.93
C CYS A 93 -10.45 -19.69 4.54
N GLN A 94 -10.47 -19.85 5.86
CA GLN A 94 -11.61 -20.46 6.57
C GLN A 94 -12.94 -19.69 6.44
N ALA A 95 -12.88 -18.41 6.07
CA ALA A 95 -14.06 -17.57 5.92
C ALA A 95 -14.64 -17.58 4.49
N ASP A 96 -14.03 -18.33 3.56
CA ASP A 96 -14.39 -18.35 2.14
C ASP A 96 -14.55 -16.92 1.56
N ALA A 97 -13.59 -16.07 1.92
CA ALA A 97 -13.61 -14.64 1.60
C ALA A 97 -12.78 -14.30 0.35
N ILE A 98 -12.05 -15.24 -0.25
CA ILE A 98 -11.24 -14.96 -1.45
C ILE A 98 -12.08 -15.21 -2.70
N ASP A 99 -12.12 -14.22 -3.60
CA ASP A 99 -12.72 -14.35 -4.92
C ASP A 99 -11.79 -13.71 -5.96
N LEU A 100 -10.99 -14.55 -6.61
CA LEU A 100 -10.00 -14.14 -7.60
C LEU A 100 -10.62 -13.75 -8.96
N HIS A 101 -11.94 -13.90 -9.09
CA HIS A 101 -12.70 -13.55 -10.30
C HIS A 101 -13.39 -12.19 -10.20
N GLN A 102 -13.28 -11.49 -9.06
CA GLN A 102 -13.78 -10.13 -8.91
C GLN A 102 -13.30 -9.23 -10.05
N LYS A 103 -14.23 -8.39 -10.53
CA LYS A 103 -13.97 -7.38 -11.56
C LYS A 103 -14.15 -5.98 -10.97
N PRO A 104 -13.51 -4.96 -11.56
CA PRO A 104 -13.79 -3.58 -11.19
C PRO A 104 -15.27 -3.26 -11.31
N GLU A 105 -15.81 -2.58 -10.31
CA GLU A 105 -17.21 -2.16 -10.28
C GLU A 105 -17.30 -0.66 -10.58
N LYS A 106 -18.20 -0.27 -11.50
CA LYS A 106 -18.51 1.13 -11.77
C LYS A 106 -19.69 1.55 -10.90
N VAL A 107 -19.45 2.55 -10.05
CA VAL A 107 -20.47 3.11 -9.16
C VAL A 107 -20.68 4.56 -9.53
N GLU A 108 -21.94 4.96 -9.63
CA GLU A 108 -22.28 6.33 -9.96
C GLU A 108 -22.99 7.01 -8.80
N ILE A 109 -22.51 8.21 -8.44
CA ILE A 109 -23.07 8.99 -7.34
C ILE A 109 -23.41 10.41 -7.82
N LYS A 110 -24.46 10.98 -7.23
CA LYS A 110 -24.85 12.37 -7.42
C LYS A 110 -24.52 13.17 -6.17
N VAL A 111 -23.80 14.28 -6.35
CA VAL A 111 -23.36 15.14 -5.24
C VAL A 111 -23.48 16.61 -5.60
N GLY A 112 -23.68 17.47 -4.60
CA GLY A 112 -23.77 18.92 -4.82
C GLY A 112 -22.40 19.63 -4.86
N ALA A 113 -21.39 19.05 -4.20
CA ALA A 113 -20.06 19.65 -4.08
C ALA A 113 -18.96 18.57 -4.04
N ILE A 114 -17.74 18.97 -4.38
CA ILE A 114 -16.54 18.12 -4.40
C ILE A 114 -15.47 18.82 -3.57
N LEU A 115 -14.87 18.09 -2.62
CA LEU A 115 -13.72 18.54 -1.85
C LEU A 115 -12.49 17.72 -2.25
N LEU A 116 -11.44 18.39 -2.73
CA LEU A 116 -10.18 17.75 -3.07
C LEU A 116 -9.27 17.68 -1.85
N SER A 117 -8.83 16.47 -1.51
CA SER A 117 -7.97 16.19 -0.35
C SER A 117 -7.00 15.02 -0.64
N SER A 118 -6.42 14.98 -1.84
CA SER A 118 -5.55 13.90 -2.32
C SER A 118 -4.19 13.78 -1.61
N GLY A 119 -3.88 14.69 -0.68
CA GLY A 119 -2.63 14.69 0.07
C GLY A 119 -1.43 15.21 -0.74
N ILE A 120 -0.24 14.72 -0.40
CA ILE A 120 1.04 15.09 -0.98
C ILE A 120 1.91 13.85 -1.21
N GLU A 121 2.87 13.93 -2.12
CA GLU A 121 3.92 12.95 -2.29
C GLU A 121 5.26 13.50 -1.75
N PRO A 122 6.09 12.69 -1.06
CA PRO A 122 7.42 13.11 -0.64
C PRO A 122 8.30 13.49 -1.84
N PHE A 123 9.16 14.49 -1.66
CA PHE A 123 10.18 14.86 -2.65
C PHE A 123 11.15 13.69 -2.87
N ASP A 124 11.45 13.34 -4.13
CA ASP A 124 12.46 12.33 -4.48
C ASP A 124 13.86 12.96 -4.56
N PRO A 125 14.78 12.70 -3.60
CA PRO A 125 16.10 13.29 -3.60
C PRO A 125 17.03 12.79 -4.70
N LYS A 126 16.64 11.78 -5.51
CA LYS A 126 17.45 11.29 -6.63
C LYS A 126 17.80 12.38 -7.65
N VAL A 127 17.01 13.45 -7.73
CA VAL A 127 17.31 14.60 -8.61
C VAL A 127 18.54 15.40 -8.16
N ARG A 128 19.00 15.20 -6.92
CA ARG A 128 20.19 15.85 -6.33
C ARG A 128 21.32 14.81 -6.15
N PRO A 129 22.19 14.63 -7.16
CA PRO A 129 23.20 13.57 -7.13
C PRO A 129 24.22 13.72 -5.98
N GLU A 130 24.38 14.93 -5.42
CA GLU A 130 25.25 15.20 -4.28
C GLU A 130 24.87 14.42 -3.02
N TYR A 131 23.59 14.05 -2.86
CA TYR A 131 23.13 13.27 -1.71
C TYR A 131 23.26 11.76 -1.92
N ARG A 132 23.46 11.30 -3.16
CA ARG A 132 23.67 9.88 -3.48
C ARG A 132 22.54 8.97 -2.96
N TYR A 133 21.34 9.51 -2.83
CA TYR A 133 20.15 8.76 -2.43
C TYR A 133 19.81 7.70 -3.49
N GLY A 134 19.59 6.46 -3.05
CA GLY A 134 19.44 5.29 -3.92
C GLY A 134 20.76 4.63 -4.35
N GLU A 135 21.91 5.28 -4.14
CA GLU A 135 23.24 4.68 -4.33
C GLU A 135 23.86 4.24 -2.99
N PHE A 136 23.78 5.09 -1.97
CA PHE A 136 24.27 4.78 -0.64
C PHE A 136 23.17 4.16 0.22
N GLN A 137 23.40 2.94 0.71
CA GLN A 137 22.42 2.15 1.47
C GLN A 137 21.88 2.83 2.74
N ASN A 138 22.66 3.73 3.33
CA ASN A 138 22.32 4.41 4.59
C ASN A 138 21.88 5.86 4.39
N VAL A 139 21.74 6.32 3.14
CA VAL A 139 21.08 7.59 2.84
C VAL A 139 19.60 7.28 2.63
N VAL A 140 18.78 7.76 3.54
CA VAL A 140 17.33 7.54 3.57
C VAL A 140 16.61 8.88 3.66
N THR A 141 15.37 8.94 3.18
CA THR A 141 14.50 10.11 3.30
C THR A 141 13.90 10.21 4.71
N SER A 142 13.28 11.35 5.02
CA SER A 142 12.49 11.47 6.25
C SER A 142 11.32 10.48 6.28
N MET A 143 10.68 10.20 5.13
CA MET A 143 9.58 9.25 5.05
C MET A 143 10.05 7.81 5.30
N ASP A 144 11.20 7.41 4.77
CA ASP A 144 11.84 6.14 5.09
C ASP A 144 12.11 6.03 6.60
N TYR A 145 12.68 7.09 7.17
CA TYR A 145 13.01 7.15 8.59
C TYR A 145 11.77 7.00 9.50
N GLU A 146 10.65 7.62 9.14
CA GLU A 146 9.36 7.42 9.83
C GLU A 146 8.91 5.95 9.77
N ARG A 147 9.10 5.27 8.64
CA ARG A 147 8.81 3.84 8.54
C ARG A 147 9.74 2.99 9.41
N LEU A 148 11.02 3.33 9.53
CA LEU A 148 11.96 2.63 10.42
C LEU A 148 11.61 2.82 11.91
N LEU A 149 11.22 4.03 12.30
CA LEU A 149 10.82 4.39 13.66
C LEU A 149 9.47 3.76 14.07
N CYS A 150 8.63 3.41 13.10
CA CYS A 150 7.32 2.84 13.35
C CYS A 150 7.43 1.46 14.02
N ALA A 151 6.69 1.25 15.12
CA ALA A 151 6.64 -0.04 15.84
C ALA A 151 6.14 -1.22 14.96
N THR A 152 5.34 -0.93 13.93
CA THR A 152 4.88 -1.91 12.93
C THR A 152 5.62 -1.78 11.60
N GLY A 153 6.77 -1.09 11.63
CA GLY A 153 7.67 -0.92 10.51
C GLY A 153 8.67 -2.07 10.37
N PRO A 154 9.60 -1.96 9.39
CA PRO A 154 10.51 -3.04 9.00
C PRO A 154 11.37 -3.61 10.14
N TYR A 155 11.77 -2.77 11.08
CA TYR A 155 12.65 -3.14 12.20
C TYR A 155 11.95 -3.02 13.56
N GLY A 156 10.61 -3.02 13.59
CA GLY A 156 9.86 -3.01 14.85
C GLY A 156 10.05 -1.75 15.71
N GLY A 157 10.41 -0.62 15.09
CA GLY A 157 10.69 0.66 15.75
C GLY A 157 12.16 0.91 16.08
N GLU A 158 13.05 -0.04 15.79
CA GLU A 158 14.50 0.16 15.92
C GLU A 158 15.08 0.86 14.68
N ILE A 159 15.80 1.96 14.88
CA ILE A 159 16.46 2.67 13.77
C ILE A 159 17.79 1.98 13.46
N LEU A 160 17.76 1.08 12.48
CA LEU A 160 18.94 0.33 12.07
C LEU A 160 19.41 0.73 10.67
N ARG A 161 20.72 0.84 10.49
CA ARG A 161 21.32 1.05 9.16
C ARG A 161 21.16 -0.21 8.32
N THR A 162 20.59 -0.09 7.13
CA THR A 162 20.37 -1.23 6.22
C THR A 162 21.66 -1.97 5.88
N SER A 163 22.82 -1.29 5.87
CA SER A 163 24.10 -1.92 5.53
C SER A 163 24.62 -2.91 6.57
N ASP A 164 24.38 -2.67 7.87
CA ASP A 164 25.03 -3.45 8.94
C ASP A 164 24.17 -3.68 10.19
N LEU A 165 22.91 -3.27 10.14
CA LEU A 165 21.92 -3.43 11.21
C LEU A 165 22.35 -2.86 12.56
N LYS A 166 23.16 -1.80 12.56
CA LYS A 166 23.53 -1.05 13.77
C LYS A 166 22.79 0.27 13.88
N HIS A 167 22.62 0.73 15.11
CA HIS A 167 22.06 2.05 15.40
C HIS A 167 22.98 3.17 14.87
N PRO A 168 22.45 4.14 14.11
CA PRO A 168 23.21 5.32 13.73
C PRO A 168 23.34 6.27 14.92
N HIS A 169 24.48 6.94 15.06
CA HIS A 169 24.70 7.88 16.17
C HIS A 169 24.41 9.35 15.81
N LYS A 170 24.62 9.76 14.55
CA LYS A 170 24.37 11.14 14.07
C LYS A 170 24.21 11.17 12.55
N SER A 171 23.16 11.84 12.06
CA SER A 171 23.16 12.80 10.93
C SER A 171 21.74 13.07 10.43
N LEU A 172 21.36 14.35 10.29
CA LEU A 172 20.15 14.80 9.60
C LEU A 172 20.56 15.92 8.63
N ILE A 173 20.06 15.88 7.40
CA ILE A 173 20.22 16.96 6.42
C ILE A 173 18.86 17.62 6.24
N SER A 174 18.74 18.86 6.67
CA SER A 174 17.53 19.66 6.47
C SER A 174 17.50 20.28 5.08
N CYS A 175 16.33 20.76 4.67
CA CYS A 175 16.14 21.54 3.43
C CYS A 175 16.48 20.79 2.12
N VAL A 176 16.29 19.46 2.14
CA VAL A 176 16.41 18.62 0.94
C VAL A 176 15.13 18.77 0.12
N GLY A 177 15.16 19.70 -0.83
CA GLY A 177 14.02 19.96 -1.73
C GLY A 177 13.07 21.08 -1.28
N SER A 178 13.34 21.77 -0.17
CA SER A 178 12.59 22.93 0.32
C SER A 178 13.39 23.84 1.25
#